data_AF-A0A934DCL1-F1
#
_entry.id   AF-A0A934DCL1-F1
#
_cell.length_a   1.000
_cell.length_b   1.000
_cell.length_c   1.000
_cell.angle_alpha   90.00
_cell.angle_beta   90.00
_cell.angle_gamma   90.00
#
_symmetry.space_group_name_H-M   'P 1'
#
loop_
_entity.id
_entity.type
_entity.pdbx_description
1 polymer ?
#
loop_
_entity_poly.entity_id
_entity_poly.type
_entity_poly.pdbx_seq_one_letter_code
_entity_poly.pdbx_strand_id
1 'polypeptide(L)' 'MTLPCREWQDNDGDGIGDNADLDDDNDGYWDFVETSVGSDPLDASSRPIDNDGDKFPDLIDFYDDNDGMPDYLDA' A
#
# COMPACT_ATOMS: atom_id res chain seq x y z
N MET A 1 -14.81 2.04 18.77
CA MET A 1 -15.43 1.35 17.62
C MET A 1 -15.53 -0.15 17.93
N THR A 2 -16.39 -0.89 17.23
CA THR A 2 -16.75 -2.29 17.59
C THR A 2 -15.81 -3.27 16.90
N LEU A 3 -14.77 -3.70 17.60
CA LEU A 3 -13.92 -4.82 17.18
C LEU A 3 -14.74 -6.13 17.27
N PRO A 4 -14.91 -6.92 16.21
CA PRO A 4 -15.41 -8.28 16.34
C PRO A 4 -14.43 -9.10 17.19
N CYS A 5 -14.92 -10.10 17.93
CA CYS A 5 -14.20 -10.80 19.01
C CYS A 5 -12.94 -11.61 18.60
N ARG A 6 -12.41 -11.40 17.39
CA ARG A 6 -11.21 -12.01 16.83
C ARG A 6 -10.15 -11.00 16.38
N GLU A 7 -10.47 -9.70 16.39
CA GLU A 7 -9.53 -8.64 16.04
C GLU A 7 -8.97 -8.01 17.31
N TRP A 8 -7.67 -7.77 17.32
CA TRP A 8 -6.90 -7.38 18.50
C TRP A 8 -6.17 -6.04 18.29
N GLN A 9 -6.13 -5.53 17.06
CA GLN A 9 -5.44 -4.33 16.63
C GLN A 9 -6.28 -3.63 15.53
N ASP A 10 -6.18 -2.30 15.49
CA ASP A 10 -6.86 -1.31 14.64
C ASP A 10 -5.85 -0.16 14.55
N ASN A 11 -4.91 -0.30 13.61
CA ASN A 11 -3.66 0.46 13.60
C ASN A 11 -3.86 1.89 13.08
N ASP A 12 -4.79 2.11 12.16
CA ASP A 12 -5.16 3.43 11.64
C ASP A 12 -6.34 4.11 12.39
N GLY A 13 -7.11 3.35 13.16
CA GLY A 13 -8.21 3.84 13.98
C GLY A 13 -9.50 4.13 13.21
N ASP A 14 -9.69 3.56 12.01
CA ASP A 14 -10.89 3.79 11.21
C ASP A 14 -12.12 2.98 11.70
N GLY A 15 -11.86 1.99 12.56
CA GLY A 15 -12.86 1.13 13.19
C GLY A 15 -13.13 -0.20 12.49
N ILE A 16 -12.38 -0.51 11.44
CA ILE A 16 -12.12 -1.84 10.89
C ILE A 16 -10.86 -2.36 11.61
N GLY A 17 -10.79 -3.66 11.93
CA GLY A 17 -9.56 -4.20 12.51
C GLY A 17 -8.60 -4.66 11.42
N ASP A 18 -7.31 -4.75 11.76
CA ASP A 18 -6.24 -5.09 10.81
C ASP A 18 -6.39 -6.47 10.11
N ASN A 19 -7.31 -7.34 10.56
CA ASN A 19 -7.53 -8.62 9.85
C ASN A 19 -8.61 -8.50 8.75
N ALA A 20 -9.38 -7.42 8.79
CA ALA A 20 -10.46 -7.11 7.87
C ALA A 20 -10.19 -5.83 7.06
N ASP A 21 -9.25 -4.99 7.49
CA ASP A 21 -8.71 -3.90 6.71
C ASP A 21 -7.80 -4.43 5.60
N LEU A 22 -7.65 -3.64 4.54
CA LEU A 22 -6.74 -3.90 3.42
C LEU A 22 -5.62 -2.86 3.36
N ASP A 23 -5.66 -1.85 4.23
CA ASP A 23 -4.75 -0.70 4.33
C ASP A 23 -4.64 -0.34 5.83
N ASP A 24 -3.87 -1.15 6.58
CA ASP A 24 -3.81 -1.14 8.05
C ASP A 24 -3.26 0.18 8.63
N ASP A 25 -2.68 1.07 7.83
CA ASP A 25 -2.15 2.38 8.26
C ASP A 25 -2.78 3.59 7.54
N ASN A 26 -3.69 3.34 6.60
CA ASN A 26 -4.45 4.31 5.81
C ASN A 26 -3.58 5.29 5.03
N ASP A 27 -2.41 4.85 4.59
CA ASP A 27 -1.54 5.65 3.75
C ASP A 27 -1.94 5.58 2.27
N GLY A 28 -2.87 4.68 1.91
CA GLY A 28 -3.44 4.55 0.58
C GLY A 28 -2.75 3.53 -0.31
N TYR A 29 -1.80 2.76 0.20
CA TYR A 29 -1.31 1.50 -0.39
C TYR A 29 -1.96 0.32 0.34
N TRP A 30 -2.19 -0.79 -0.37
CA TRP A 30 -2.79 -1.96 0.28
C TRP A 30 -1.70 -2.82 0.92
N ASP A 31 -1.98 -3.49 2.04
CA ASP A 31 -0.97 -4.26 2.78
C ASP A 31 -0.28 -5.32 1.91
N PHE A 32 -1.02 -5.89 0.96
CA PHE A 32 -0.50 -6.89 0.03
C PHE A 32 0.53 -6.30 -0.94
N VAL A 33 0.32 -5.05 -1.38
CA VAL A 33 1.24 -4.30 -2.24
C VAL A 33 2.49 -4.02 -1.43
N GLU A 34 2.33 -3.50 -0.23
CA GLU A 34 3.44 -3.10 0.62
C GLU A 34 4.34 -4.27 1.01
N THR A 35 3.71 -5.38 1.43
CA THR A 35 4.42 -6.63 1.71
C THR A 35 5.16 -7.17 0.48
N SER A 36 4.65 -6.92 -0.74
CA SER A 36 5.28 -7.40 -1.97
C SER A 36 6.54 -6.62 -2.35
N VAL A 37 6.63 -5.35 -1.93
CA VAL A 37 7.76 -4.45 -2.25
C VAL A 37 8.65 -4.17 -1.04
N GLY A 38 8.26 -4.65 0.14
CA GLY A 38 9.05 -4.61 1.37
C GLY A 38 8.84 -3.36 2.22
N SER A 39 7.76 -2.61 2.00
CA SER A 39 7.27 -1.63 2.97
C SER A 39 6.55 -2.31 4.15
N ASP A 40 6.38 -1.55 5.24
CA ASP A 40 5.70 -1.97 6.46
C ASP A 40 4.23 -1.49 6.42
N PRO A 41 3.24 -2.41 6.30
CA PRO A 41 1.82 -2.07 6.17
C PRO A 41 1.19 -1.49 7.44
N LEU A 42 1.95 -1.46 8.55
CA LEU A 42 1.51 -0.86 9.81
C LEU A 42 2.10 0.54 10.04
N ASP A 43 2.92 1.06 9.11
CA ASP A 43 3.62 2.33 9.25
C ASP A 43 3.37 3.23 8.04
N ALA A 44 2.45 4.19 8.17
CA ALA A 44 2.08 5.12 7.12
C ALA A 44 3.23 6.01 6.59
N SER A 45 4.40 5.96 7.23
CA SER A 45 5.63 6.60 6.74
C SER A 45 6.50 5.69 5.88
N SER A 46 6.27 4.38 5.93
CA SER A 46 6.95 3.33 5.17
C SER A 46 6.32 3.14 3.79
N ARG A 47 6.24 4.20 2.99
CA ARG A 47 5.65 4.11 1.65
C ARG A 47 6.54 3.41 0.62
N PRO A 48 5.95 2.65 -0.31
CA PRO A 48 6.65 2.24 -1.51
C PRO A 48 7.01 3.44 -2.39
N ILE A 49 7.99 3.25 -3.29
CA ILE A 49 8.32 4.24 -4.32
C ILE A 49 7.22 4.17 -5.38
N ASP A 50 6.64 5.32 -5.72
CA ASP A 50 5.53 5.53 -6.65
C ASP A 50 5.79 6.87 -7.37
N ASN A 51 6.44 6.78 -8.53
CA ASN A 51 7.03 7.93 -9.22
C ASN A 51 6.02 8.69 -10.09
N ASP A 52 4.97 8.03 -10.56
CA ASP A 52 3.86 8.62 -11.32
C ASP A 52 2.64 8.97 -10.45
N GLY A 53 2.57 8.46 -9.22
CA GLY A 53 1.54 8.74 -8.24
C GLY A 53 0.22 8.02 -8.51
N ASP A 54 0.25 6.87 -9.21
CA ASP A 54 -0.95 6.11 -9.56
C ASP A 54 -1.37 5.07 -8.48
N LYS A 55 -0.57 4.97 -7.41
CA LYS A 55 -0.70 4.02 -6.28
C LYS A 55 -0.28 2.58 -6.59
N PHE A 56 0.42 2.35 -7.68
CA PHE A 56 1.20 1.15 -7.93
C PHE A 56 2.68 1.44 -7.71
N PRO A 57 3.38 0.64 -6.89
CA PRO A 57 4.81 0.83 -6.71
C PRO A 57 5.61 0.59 -7.98
N ASP A 58 6.66 1.40 -8.22
CA ASP A 58 7.60 1.28 -9.35
C ASP A 58 8.20 -0.13 -9.49
N LEU A 59 8.32 -0.89 -8.38
CA LEU A 59 8.90 -2.24 -8.42
C LEU A 59 8.01 -3.25 -9.17
N ILE A 60 6.70 -2.98 -9.26
CA ILE A 60 5.71 -3.85 -9.87
C ILE A 60 4.84 -3.15 -10.93
N ASP A 61 4.99 -1.84 -11.10
CA ASP A 61 4.44 -1.09 -12.20
C ASP A 61 5.34 -1.21 -13.45
N PHE A 62 4.74 -1.17 -14.63
CA PHE A 62 5.41 -1.23 -15.92
C PHE A 62 5.45 0.12 -16.64
N TYR A 63 4.86 1.17 -16.07
CA TYR A 63 4.76 2.52 -16.63
C TYR A 63 5.05 3.58 -15.57
N ASP A 64 6.21 3.46 -14.89
CA ASP A 64 6.52 4.19 -13.65
C ASP A 64 6.55 5.74 -13.76
N ASP A 65 6.49 6.29 -14.97
CA ASP A 65 6.43 7.72 -15.25
C ASP A 65 5.15 8.18 -15.98
N ASN A 66 4.25 7.23 -16.28
CA ASN A 66 3.00 7.43 -17.01
C ASN A 66 3.14 8.14 -18.39
N ASP A 67 4.28 8.02 -19.07
CA ASP A 67 4.51 8.68 -20.37
C ASP A 67 3.88 7.94 -21.58
N GLY A 68 3.34 6.74 -21.32
CA GLY A 68 2.72 5.86 -22.31
C GLY A 68 3.69 4.87 -22.99
N MET A 69 4.93 4.82 -22.53
CA MET A 69 5.92 3.81 -22.86
C MET A 69 6.21 2.95 -21.62
N PRO A 70 6.33 1.63 -21.78
CA PRO A 70 6.70 0.77 -20.66
C PRO A 70 8.19 0.89 -20.33
N ASP A 71 8.58 0.68 -19.07
CA ASP A 71 9.95 0.97 -18.55
C ASP A 71 11.08 0.31 -19.37
N TYR A 72 10.84 -0.86 -19.97
CA TYR A 72 11.84 -1.55 -20.80
C TYR A 72 12.14 -0.83 -22.12
N LEU A 73 11.35 0.18 -22.48
CA LEU A 73 11.56 1.07 -23.62
C LEU A 73 12.04 2.46 -23.19
N ASP A 74 12.09 2.73 -21.89
CA ASP A 74 12.57 3.98 -21.33
C ASP A 74 14.08 3.89 -21.04
N ALA A 75 14.84 4.94 -21.37
CA ALA A 75 16.29 4.89 -21.59
C ALA A 75 17.12 5.78 -20.66
#